data_AF-A0A2N9AK16-F1
#
_entry.id   AF-A0A2N9AK16-F1
#
_cell.length_a   1.000
_cell.length_b   1.000
_cell.length_c   1.000
_cell.angle_alpha   90.00
_cell.angle_beta   90.00
_cell.angle_gamma   90.00
#
_symmetry.space_group_name_H-M   'P 1'
#
loop_
_entity.id
_entity.type
_entity.pdbx_description
1 polymer ?
#
loop_
_entity_poly.entity_id
_entity_poly.type
_entity_poly.pdbx_seq_one_letter_code
_entity_poly.pdbx_strand_id
1 'polypeptide(L)'
;MSEHPYYGTPEELRDFVHECLHMTAFYSGMAVSYAEAHDDAGLEYSTRKAATALKSGVTVLGMLKQANAKLLKERLRARAEREGADLALGL
;
A
#
# COMPACT_ATOMS: atom_id res chain seq x y z
N MET A 1 21.87 -3.44 -11.51
CA MET A 1 20.43 -3.23 -11.23
C MET A 1 20.31 -3.09 -9.73
N SER A 2 20.06 -1.88 -9.23
CA SER A 2 19.94 -1.66 -7.78
C SER A 2 18.72 -2.40 -7.27
N GLU A 3 18.91 -3.41 -6.44
CA GLU A 3 17.85 -3.98 -5.62
C GLU A 3 17.20 -2.82 -4.86
N HIS A 4 15.96 -2.47 -5.21
CA HIS A 4 15.21 -1.51 -4.40
C HIS A 4 14.95 -2.18 -3.06
N PRO A 5 15.48 -1.63 -1.95
CA PRO A 5 15.29 -2.23 -0.66
C PRO A 5 13.90 -1.83 -0.20
N TYR A 6 12.89 -2.64 -0.53
CA TYR A 6 11.53 -2.38 -0.09
C TYR A 6 11.43 -2.75 1.39
N TYR A 7 11.73 -1.78 2.24
CA TYR A 7 11.55 -1.84 3.68
C TYR A 7 10.07 -1.66 4.01
N GLY A 8 9.50 -2.63 4.73
CA GLY A 8 8.15 -2.56 5.25
C GLY A 8 7.56 -3.96 5.46
N THR A 9 7.26 -4.29 6.71
CA THR A 9 6.27 -5.32 7.04
C THR A 9 4.94 -5.02 6.36
N PRO A 10 4.05 -6.02 6.19
CA PRO A 10 2.70 -5.76 5.68
C PRO A 10 1.94 -4.66 6.45
N GLU A 11 2.26 -4.45 7.72
CA GLU A 11 1.67 -3.37 8.52
C GLU A 11 2.16 -2.00 8.06
N GLU A 12 3.47 -1.80 7.98
CA GLU A 12 4.07 -0.53 7.52
C GLU A 12 3.64 -0.17 6.09
N LEU A 13 3.51 -1.16 5.21
CA LEU A 13 2.99 -0.95 3.86
C LEU A 13 1.51 -0.51 3.88
N ARG A 14 0.70 -1.04 4.82
CA ARG A 14 -0.70 -0.63 4.97
C ARG A 14 -0.81 0.79 5.52
N ASP A 15 0.01 1.14 6.50
CA ASP A 15 0.08 2.48 7.08
C ASP A 15 0.47 3.51 6.01
N PHE A 16 1.44 3.18 5.16
CA PHE A 16 1.85 4.09 4.09
C PHE A 16 0.81 4.23 2.98
N VAL A 17 0.08 3.16 2.64
CA VAL A 17 -1.09 3.26 1.74
C VAL A 17 -2.14 4.19 2.34
N HIS A 18 -2.42 4.04 3.63
CA HIS A 18 -3.38 4.86 4.35
C HIS A 18 -2.97 6.35 4.38
N GLU A 19 -1.69 6.65 4.59
CA GLU A 19 -1.14 8.01 4.50
C GLU A 19 -1.29 8.59 3.09
N CYS A 20 -0.96 7.83 2.04
CA CYS A 20 -1.12 8.25 0.66
C CYS A 20 -2.59 8.60 0.33
N LEU A 21 -3.54 7.78 0.80
CA LEU A 21 -4.97 8.02 0.59
C LEU A 21 -5.47 9.24 1.35
N HIS A 22 -4.97 9.48 2.57
CA HIS A 22 -5.24 10.71 3.31
C HIS A 22 -4.75 11.94 2.55
N MET A 23 -3.54 11.90 2.00
CA MET A 23 -2.99 13.00 1.20
C MET A 23 -3.78 13.22 -0.09
N THR A 24 -4.23 12.15 -0.76
CA THR A 24 -5.13 12.27 -1.91
C THR A 24 -6.43 12.97 -1.52
N ALA A 25 -7.09 12.54 -0.43
CA ALA A 25 -8.33 13.15 0.04
C ALA A 25 -8.15 14.64 0.37
N PHE A 26 -7.06 14.98 1.07
CA PHE A 26 -6.73 16.35 1.43
C PHE A 26 -6.57 17.26 0.20
N TYR A 27 -5.70 16.88 -0.75
CA TYR A 27 -5.47 17.69 -1.95
C TYR A 27 -6.66 17.72 -2.89
N SER A 28 -7.45 16.65 -2.96
CA SER A 28 -8.72 16.67 -3.70
C SER A 28 -9.71 17.67 -3.10
N GLY A 29 -9.81 17.75 -1.78
CA GLY A 29 -10.64 18.77 -1.11
C GLY A 29 -10.18 20.19 -1.41
N MET A 30 -8.87 20.44 -1.39
CA MET A 30 -8.31 21.74 -1.80
C MET A 30 -8.63 22.07 -3.26
N ALA A 31 -8.48 21.11 -4.17
CA ALA A 31 -8.78 21.30 -5.59
C ALA A 31 -10.25 21.72 -5.81
N VAL A 32 -11.20 21.09 -5.10
CA VAL A 32 -12.62 21.49 -5.15
C VAL A 32 -12.79 22.93 -4.68
N SER A 33 -12.17 23.30 -3.56
CA SER A 33 -12.26 24.67 -3.03
C SER A 33 -11.69 25.72 -4.00
N TYR A 34 -10.57 25.42 -4.66
CA TYR A 34 -9.98 26.32 -5.65
C TYR A 34 -10.81 26.43 -6.93
N ALA A 35 -11.47 25.36 -7.36
CA ALA A 35 -12.40 25.40 -8.48
C ALA A 35 -13.59 26.35 -8.19
N GLU A 36 -14.14 26.28 -6.97
CA GLU A 36 -15.22 27.19 -6.52
C GLU A 36 -14.75 28.65 -6.44
N ALA A 37 -13.49 28.87 -6.09
CA ALA A 37 -12.88 30.20 -6.01
C ALA A 37 -12.42 30.76 -7.37
N HIS A 38 -12.55 29.98 -8.47
CA HIS A 38 -11.96 30.29 -9.77
C HIS A 38 -10.44 30.54 -9.73
N ASP A 39 -9.72 29.88 -8.81
CA ASP A 39 -8.26 29.91 -8.73
C ASP A 39 -7.68 28.72 -9.51
N ASP A 40 -7.44 28.93 -10.81
CA ASP A 40 -6.94 27.89 -11.70
C ASP A 40 -5.53 27.39 -11.33
N ALA A 41 -4.70 28.25 -10.75
CA ALA A 41 -3.35 27.88 -10.34
C ALA A 41 -3.36 26.95 -9.12
N GLY A 42 -4.19 27.28 -8.11
CA GLY A 42 -4.43 26.42 -6.95
C GLY A 42 -5.08 25.09 -7.35
N LEU A 43 -6.02 25.12 -8.30
CA LEU A 43 -6.69 23.94 -8.85
C LEU A 43 -5.70 23.00 -9.54
N GLU A 44 -4.86 23.50 -10.45
CA GLU A 44 -3.88 22.68 -11.15
C GLU A 44 -2.91 22.02 -10.17
N TYR A 45 -2.34 22.81 -9.26
CA TYR A 45 -1.38 22.34 -8.27
C TYR A 45 -1.97 21.21 -7.41
N SER A 46 -3.12 21.48 -6.79
CA SER A 46 -3.76 20.55 -5.85
C SER A 46 -4.16 19.26 -6.56
N THR A 47 -4.69 19.35 -7.78
CA THR A 47 -5.05 18.18 -8.58
C THR A 47 -3.84 17.30 -8.89
N ARG A 48 -2.72 17.89 -9.29
CA ARG A 48 -1.47 17.14 -9.58
C ARG A 48 -0.92 16.47 -8.33
N LYS A 49 -1.00 17.12 -7.17
CA LYS A 49 -0.57 16.55 -5.89
C LYS A 49 -1.46 15.38 -5.46
N ALA A 50 -2.77 15.50 -5.61
CA ALA A 50 -3.72 14.42 -5.33
C ALA A 50 -3.44 13.18 -6.21
N ALA A 51 -3.24 13.39 -7.52
CA ALA A 51 -2.92 12.33 -8.46
C ALA A 51 -1.58 11.65 -8.14
N THR A 52 -0.56 12.43 -7.74
CA THR A 52 0.75 11.89 -7.35
C THR A 52 0.65 11.01 -6.11
N ALA A 53 -0.04 11.49 -5.06
CA ALA A 53 -0.26 10.71 -3.84
C ALA A 53 -1.02 9.41 -4.12
N LEU A 54 -2.06 9.47 -4.98
CA LEU A 54 -2.85 8.30 -5.34
C LEU A 54 -1.99 7.27 -6.09
N LYS A 55 -1.18 7.72 -7.05
CA LYS A 55 -0.26 6.84 -7.80
C LYS A 55 0.73 6.13 -6.88
N SER A 56 1.29 6.85 -5.90
CA SER A 56 2.16 6.25 -4.88
C SER A 56 1.41 5.23 -4.03
N GLY A 57 0.20 5.57 -3.56
CA GLY A 57 -0.64 4.66 -2.78
C GLY A 57 -1.00 3.38 -3.55
N VAL A 58 -1.35 3.47 -4.83
CA VAL A 58 -1.61 2.30 -5.70
C VAL A 58 -0.38 1.42 -5.85
N THR A 59 0.80 2.03 -6.01
CA THR A 59 2.07 1.30 -6.11
C THR A 59 2.35 0.49 -4.85
N VAL A 60 2.23 1.13 -3.68
CA VAL A 60 2.49 0.50 -2.38
C VAL A 60 1.42 -0.54 -2.06
N LEU A 61 0.16 -0.31 -2.45
CA LEU A 61 -0.90 -1.31 -2.32
C LEU A 61 -0.59 -2.58 -3.12
N GLY A 62 0.06 -2.44 -4.27
CA GLY A 62 0.59 -3.58 -5.04
C GLY A 62 1.63 -4.37 -4.24
N MET A 63 2.55 -3.69 -3.56
CA MET A 63 3.56 -4.32 -2.70
C MET A 63 2.95 -5.01 -1.48
N LEU A 64 1.98 -4.36 -0.83
CA LEU A 64 1.23 -4.95 0.28
C LEU A 64 0.56 -6.27 -0.12
N LYS A 65 -0.05 -6.33 -1.32
CA LYS A 65 -0.64 -7.56 -1.84
C LYS A 65 0.40 -8.66 -2.01
N GLN A 66 1.58 -8.33 -2.55
CA GLN A 66 2.67 -9.30 -2.73
C GLN A 66 3.21 -9.80 -1.38
N ALA A 67 3.43 -8.90 -0.42
CA ALA A 67 3.91 -9.23 0.91
C ALA A 67 2.93 -10.15 1.66
N ASN A 68 1.63 -9.85 1.62
CA ASN A 68 0.59 -10.69 2.21
C ASN A 68 0.52 -12.07 1.55
N ALA A 69 0.64 -12.15 0.22
CA ALA A 69 0.64 -13.42 -0.50
C ALA A 69 1.86 -14.29 -0.11
N LYS A 70 3.04 -13.68 0.06
CA LYS A 70 4.25 -14.37 0.53
C LYS A 70 4.05 -14.92 1.95
N LEU A 71 3.60 -14.08 2.88
CA LEU A 71 3.34 -14.47 4.26
C LEU A 71 2.32 -15.62 4.36
N LEU A 72 1.27 -15.59 3.54
CA LEU A 72 0.28 -16.67 3.49
C LEU A 72 0.91 -17.98 3.02
N LYS A 73 1.72 -17.96 1.95
CA LYS A 73 2.43 -19.16 1.47
C LYS A 73 3.36 -19.74 2.53
N GLU A 74 4.09 -18.89 3.24
CA GLU A 74 4.98 -19.31 4.34
C GLU A 74 4.19 -19.97 5.49
N ARG A 75 3.05 -19.39 5.88
CA ARG A 75 2.16 -19.98 6.90
C ARG A 75 1.59 -21.33 6.48
N LEU A 76 1.15 -21.46 5.22
CA LEU A 76 0.64 -22.72 4.68
C LEU A 76 1.72 -23.79 4.64
N ARG A 77 2.94 -23.43 4.25
CA ARG A 77 4.09 -24.34 4.25
C ARG A 77 4.44 -24.81 5.67
N ALA A 78 4.55 -23.89 6.62
CA ALA A 78 4.85 -24.23 8.01
C ALA A 78 3.76 -25.13 8.63
N ARG A 79 2.50 -24.94 8.25
CA ARG A 79 1.40 -25.82 8.66
C ARG A 79 1.54 -27.23 8.07
N ALA A 80 1.79 -27.34 6.77
CA ALA A 80 1.97 -28.63 6.12
C ALA A 80 3.20 -29.39 6.66
N GLU A 81 4.29 -28.69 6.97
CA GLU A 81 5.48 -29.27 7.60
C GLU A 81 5.17 -29.81 9.01
N ARG A 82 4.35 -29.11 9.80
CA ARG A 82 3.90 -29.60 11.12
C ARG A 82 2.97 -30.81 10.99
N GLU A 83 1.94 -30.72 10.15
CA GLU A 83 1.01 -31.83 9.92
C GLU A 83 1.75 -33.08 9.42
N GLY A 84 2.73 -32.92 8.52
CA GLY A 84 3.59 -34.01 8.07
C GLY A 84 4.52 -34.56 9.16
N ALA A 85 5.05 -33.70 10.03
CA ALA A 85 5.86 -34.13 11.17
C ALA A 85 5.03 -34.90 12.22
N ASP A 86 3.82 -34.43 12.52
CA ASP A 86 2.89 -35.10 13.44
C ASP A 86 2.51 -36.49 12.91
N LEU A 87 2.17 -36.58 11.62
CA LEU A 87 1.93 -37.85 10.92
C LEU A 87 3.14 -38.80 10.97
N ALA A 88 4.36 -38.28 10.78
CA ALA A 88 5.58 -39.08 10.82
C ALA A 88 5.92 -39.59 12.24
N LEU A 89 5.50 -38.86 13.28
CA LEU A 89 5.68 -39.22 14.68
C LEU A 89 4.53 -40.04 15.26
N GLY A 90 3.43 -40.22 14.52
CA GLY A 90 2.25 -40.96 14.97
C GLY A 90 1.47 -40.27 16.10
N LEU A 91 1.59 -38.95 16.21
CA LEU A 91 0.86 -38.08 17.14
C LEU A 91 -0.46 -37.61 16.52
#